data_AF-A0A7S0CIH6-F1
#
_entry.id   AF-A0A7S0CIH6-F1
#
_cell.length_a   1.000
_cell.length_b   1.000
_cell.length_c   1.000
_cell.angle_alpha   90.00
_cell.angle_beta   90.00
_cell.angle_gamma   90.00
#
_symmetry.space_group_name_H-M   'P 1'
#
loop_
_entity.id
_entity.type
_entity.pdbx_description
1 polymer ?
#
loop_
_entity_poly.entity_id
_entity_poly.type
_entity_poly.pdbx_seq_one_letter_code
_entity_poly.pdbx_strand_id
1 'polypeptide(L)'
;MLVSKFRILFETLLVTLIAVLYGAGAIFVTSHQGPASSPGNMYYAIWIAFFFALRVEVGCIEEMRNPGKKSNLNTADGEVTTRNNDHTATISDEISRSKATPSKNKESNNDEKRASTTVILQTNVLSQDDETQEEIKDDATTITTMITPDGNVVAVDNTNNNHHKDERTDAMQRWGYLCVFSTICFASACDAADSFYDDRNDSWWNELDRYQMWMVICPGLVMIYAFLIFLLHLNSILFYSFVGNPAVGTLLSFVSFGLWVTGIVVIMHSESSLAVNGFGEIITANLFYFTWASVITAGVNFMTNVKKLLRIREESQAIVLWFGMVKIALVIFGAATQIWRSIDNVCTTSVVGGGGGKSNMDEAEFSMCWRTQYALAAGAIGILVSSFCCYALYTMKSYVYLAEALSASILTMVFSAGTRIITGMGGPGESVGDLYYATWLAFMLSMIIGVNVFEEWRREPSTVYLDPCADRGVDDTGVYETEMVITTAFPQTTTTTHPSSPFVAMDDEGSTSSSLLQDQKSKHSMPLTGVLKKASLSRHGKVV
;
A
#
# COMPACT_ATOMS: atom_id res chain seq x y z
N MET A 1 3.37 -36.09 -10.45
CA MET A 1 2.26 -35.15 -10.76
C MET A 1 1.04 -35.27 -9.83
N LEU A 2 0.44 -36.46 -9.65
CA LEU A 2 -0.81 -36.62 -8.89
C LEU A 2 -0.68 -36.24 -7.40
N VAL A 3 0.45 -36.60 -6.77
CA VAL A 3 0.77 -36.23 -5.37
C VAL A 3 0.89 -34.72 -5.19
N SER A 4 1.50 -34.02 -6.16
CA SER A 4 1.63 -32.56 -6.12
C SER A 4 0.27 -31.86 -6.24
N LYS A 5 -0.60 -32.33 -7.13
CA LYS A 5 -1.95 -31.79 -7.30
C LYS A 5 -2.80 -32.02 -6.04
N PHE A 6 -2.71 -33.21 -5.45
CA PHE A 6 -3.41 -33.53 -4.20
C PHE A 6 -2.94 -32.66 -3.04
N ARG A 7 -1.62 -32.44 -2.91
CA ARG A 7 -1.04 -31.56 -1.89
C ARG A 7 -1.56 -30.13 -2.00
N ILE A 8 -1.49 -29.51 -3.18
CA ILE A 8 -1.97 -28.13 -3.40
C ILE A 8 -3.47 -28.01 -3.13
N LEU A 9 -4.26 -29.01 -3.55
CA LEU A 9 -5.70 -29.05 -3.28
C LEU A 9 -5.97 -29.11 -1.76
N PHE A 10 -5.24 -29.95 -1.04
CA PHE A 10 -5.39 -30.08 0.42
C PHE A 10 -4.97 -28.81 1.15
N GLU A 11 -3.83 -28.21 0.78
CA GLU A 11 -3.36 -26.93 1.33
C GLU A 11 -4.39 -25.82 1.07
N THR A 12 -4.95 -25.76 -0.14
CA THR A 12 -6.01 -24.79 -0.47
C THR A 12 -7.25 -25.00 0.39
N LEU A 13 -7.75 -26.24 0.50
CA LEU A 13 -8.93 -26.54 1.32
C LEU A 13 -8.72 -26.18 2.79
N LEU A 14 -7.55 -26.53 3.34
CA LEU A 14 -7.20 -26.21 4.72
C LEU A 14 -7.14 -24.70 4.95
N VAL A 15 -6.52 -23.95 4.04
CA VAL A 15 -6.40 -22.50 4.16
C VAL A 15 -7.76 -21.82 3.98
N THR A 16 -8.61 -22.28 3.04
CA THR A 16 -10.00 -21.81 2.92
C THR A 16 -10.78 -22.06 4.21
N LEU A 17 -10.64 -23.24 4.83
CA LEU A 17 -11.29 -23.52 6.11
C LEU A 17 -10.80 -22.57 7.22
N ILE A 18 -9.49 -22.32 7.30
CA ILE A 18 -8.90 -21.37 8.24
C ILE A 18 -9.41 -19.95 7.99
N ALA A 19 -9.46 -19.50 6.73
CA ALA A 19 -9.99 -18.18 6.36
C ALA A 19 -11.46 -18.02 6.73
N VAL A 20 -12.28 -19.06 6.52
CA VAL A 20 -13.70 -19.09 6.94
C VAL A 20 -13.81 -19.03 8.46
N LEU A 21 -13.02 -19.81 9.20
CA LEU A 21 -13.05 -19.81 10.67
C LEU A 21 -12.60 -18.47 11.26
N TYR A 22 -11.52 -17.88 10.75
CA TYR A 22 -11.08 -16.54 11.17
C TYR A 22 -12.05 -15.45 10.72
N GLY A 23 -12.69 -15.58 9.55
CA GLY A 23 -13.70 -14.64 9.08
C GLY A 23 -14.93 -14.65 9.97
N ALA A 24 -15.47 -15.84 10.26
CA ALA A 24 -16.58 -16.00 11.20
C ALA A 24 -16.20 -15.55 12.61
N GLY A 25 -14.98 -15.89 13.06
CA GLY A 25 -14.42 -15.45 14.32
C GLY A 25 -14.30 -13.93 14.40
N ALA A 26 -13.79 -13.27 13.36
CA ALA A 26 -13.70 -11.82 13.28
C ALA A 26 -15.09 -11.19 13.38
N ILE A 27 -16.05 -11.64 12.54
CA ILE A 27 -17.43 -11.14 12.57
C ILE A 27 -18.05 -11.28 13.96
N PHE A 28 -17.91 -12.45 14.60
CA PHE A 28 -18.47 -12.69 15.93
C PHE A 28 -17.80 -11.84 17.01
N VAL A 29 -16.46 -11.83 17.03
CA VAL A 29 -15.64 -11.14 18.04
C VAL A 29 -15.80 -9.63 17.96
N THR A 30 -15.92 -9.08 16.75
CA THR A 30 -16.00 -7.63 16.50
C THR A 30 -17.41 -7.15 16.22
N SER A 31 -18.42 -8.01 16.35
CA SER A 31 -19.84 -7.58 16.36
C SER A 31 -20.10 -6.57 17.47
N HIS A 32 -21.19 -5.81 17.38
CA HIS A 32 -21.53 -4.83 18.41
C HIS A 32 -21.64 -5.44 19.82
N GLN A 33 -22.15 -6.68 19.91
CA GLN A 33 -22.25 -7.46 21.15
C GLN A 33 -21.00 -8.32 21.44
N GLY A 34 -20.02 -8.30 20.55
CA GLY A 34 -18.81 -9.11 20.63
C GLY A 34 -17.84 -8.61 21.72
N PRO A 35 -16.97 -9.49 22.23
CA PRO A 35 -15.99 -9.13 23.27
C PRO A 35 -14.95 -8.10 22.82
N ALA A 36 -14.81 -7.83 21.52
CA ALA A 36 -13.93 -6.80 20.96
C ALA A 36 -14.72 -5.67 20.27
N SER A 37 -15.95 -5.40 20.74
CA SER A 37 -16.77 -4.29 20.25
C SER A 37 -16.12 -2.92 20.48
N SER A 38 -15.37 -2.78 21.58
CA SER A 38 -14.46 -1.65 21.78
C SER A 38 -13.15 -1.92 21.02
N PRO A 39 -12.69 -0.98 20.18
CA PRO A 39 -11.43 -1.13 19.45
C PRO A 39 -10.27 -1.33 20.43
N GLY A 40 -9.50 -2.39 20.22
CA GLY A 40 -8.39 -2.79 21.09
C GLY A 40 -7.56 -3.91 20.46
N ASN A 41 -6.55 -4.40 21.18
CA ASN A 41 -5.60 -5.38 20.63
C ASN A 41 -6.26 -6.65 20.06
N MET A 42 -7.35 -7.11 20.68
CA MET A 42 -8.10 -8.27 20.21
C MET A 42 -8.78 -8.03 18.85
N TYR A 43 -9.33 -6.83 18.64
CA TYR A 43 -9.94 -6.42 17.37
C TYR A 43 -8.91 -6.49 16.24
N TYR A 44 -7.71 -5.93 16.43
CA TYR A 44 -6.68 -5.94 15.39
C TYR A 44 -6.10 -7.33 15.14
N ALA A 45 -5.85 -8.10 16.21
CA ALA A 45 -5.26 -9.42 16.09
C ALA A 45 -6.14 -10.37 15.27
N ILE A 46 -7.46 -10.38 15.49
CA ILE A 46 -8.36 -11.28 14.75
C ILE A 46 -8.48 -10.89 13.28
N TRP A 47 -8.53 -9.59 12.97
CA TRP A 47 -8.58 -9.11 11.59
C TRP A 47 -7.26 -9.35 10.84
N ILE A 48 -6.11 -9.12 11.48
CA ILE A 48 -4.79 -9.44 10.89
C ILE A 48 -4.70 -10.94 10.57
N ALA A 49 -5.12 -11.81 11.50
CA ALA A 49 -5.13 -13.26 11.29
C ALA A 49 -6.03 -13.65 10.11
N PHE A 50 -7.22 -13.05 10.01
CA PHE A 50 -8.12 -13.26 8.87
C PHE A 50 -7.50 -12.84 7.54
N PHE A 51 -6.91 -11.65 7.44
CA PHE A 51 -6.29 -11.20 6.19
C PHE A 51 -5.06 -12.01 5.81
N PHE A 52 -4.29 -12.46 6.80
CA PHE A 52 -3.18 -13.35 6.55
C PHE A 52 -3.68 -14.68 5.96
N ALA A 53 -4.74 -15.26 6.52
CA ALA A 53 -5.38 -16.46 5.98
C ALA A 53 -5.87 -16.26 4.53
N LEU A 54 -6.57 -15.14 4.25
CA LEU A 54 -6.99 -14.79 2.89
C LEU A 54 -5.82 -14.62 1.92
N ARG A 55 -4.72 -14.01 2.35
CA ARG A 55 -3.54 -13.81 1.51
C ARG A 55 -2.90 -15.14 1.13
N VAL A 56 -2.82 -16.08 2.08
CA VAL A 56 -2.33 -17.45 1.84
C VAL A 56 -3.30 -18.18 0.90
N GLU A 57 -4.61 -18.05 1.11
CA GLU A 57 -5.63 -18.71 0.28
C GLU A 57 -5.49 -18.32 -1.19
N VAL A 58 -5.38 -17.01 -1.44
CA VAL A 58 -5.13 -16.45 -2.77
C VAL A 58 -3.85 -17.01 -3.39
N GLY A 59 -2.77 -17.12 -2.61
CA GLY A 59 -1.52 -17.74 -3.06
C GLY A 59 -1.68 -19.21 -3.47
N CYS A 60 -2.44 -19.99 -2.70
CA CYS A 60 -2.72 -21.38 -3.03
C CYS A 60 -3.58 -21.52 -4.30
N ILE A 61 -4.60 -20.66 -4.48
CA ILE A 61 -5.43 -20.63 -5.70
C ILE A 61 -4.57 -20.27 -6.93
N GLU A 62 -3.64 -19.35 -6.79
CA GLU A 62 -2.70 -18.95 -7.85
C GLU A 62 -1.78 -20.09 -8.26
N GLU A 63 -1.22 -20.82 -7.29
CA GLU A 63 -0.38 -21.99 -7.54
C GLU A 63 -1.18 -23.11 -8.21
N MET A 64 -2.42 -23.35 -7.76
CA MET A 64 -3.30 -24.35 -8.35
C MET A 64 -3.66 -24.04 -9.80
N ARG A 65 -3.78 -22.75 -10.14
CA ARG A 65 -4.08 -22.28 -11.50
C ARG A 65 -2.88 -22.34 -12.44
N ASN A 66 -1.66 -22.22 -11.91
CA ASN A 66 -0.42 -22.20 -12.69
C ASN A 66 0.56 -23.31 -12.26
N PRO A 67 0.18 -24.61 -12.38
CA PRO A 67 1.05 -25.72 -12.02
C PRO A 67 2.20 -25.82 -13.03
N GLY A 68 3.32 -25.14 -12.76
CA GLY A 68 4.48 -25.11 -13.65
C GLY A 68 5.37 -23.88 -13.46
N LYS A 69 4.86 -22.77 -12.90
CA LYS A 69 5.68 -21.60 -12.56
C LYS A 69 6.44 -21.83 -11.24
N LYS A 70 7.21 -22.92 -11.12
CA LYS A 70 8.09 -23.10 -9.96
C LYS A 70 9.12 -21.98 -9.96
N SER A 71 9.34 -21.43 -8.77
CA SER A 71 10.18 -20.28 -8.49
C SER A 71 11.63 -20.49 -8.95
N ASN A 72 11.97 -20.01 -10.15
CA ASN A 72 13.35 -19.67 -10.49
C ASN A 72 13.90 -18.52 -9.60
N LEU A 73 13.10 -18.02 -8.65
CA LEU A 73 13.44 -16.98 -7.69
C LEU A 73 14.58 -17.35 -6.74
N ASN A 74 14.89 -18.65 -6.57
CA ASN A 74 15.99 -19.09 -5.70
C ASN A 74 17.31 -19.34 -6.45
N THR A 75 17.36 -19.13 -7.77
CA THR A 75 18.56 -19.41 -8.59
C THR A 75 19.19 -18.16 -9.20
N ALA A 76 18.60 -16.98 -9.02
CA ALA A 76 19.14 -15.72 -9.57
C ALA A 76 20.24 -15.08 -8.71
N ASP A 77 20.39 -15.47 -7.44
CA ASP A 77 21.51 -15.05 -6.59
C ASP A 77 22.71 -16.02 -6.66
N GLY A 78 22.58 -17.09 -7.48
CA GLY A 78 23.70 -17.92 -7.86
C GLY A 78 24.53 -17.20 -8.92
N GLU A 79 25.50 -16.41 -8.45
CA GLU A 79 26.72 -16.00 -9.14
C GLU A 79 26.82 -16.56 -10.56
N VAL A 80 26.43 -15.74 -11.55
CA VAL A 80 26.80 -15.97 -12.95
C VAL A 80 28.32 -15.78 -13.02
N THR A 81 29.07 -16.78 -12.55
CA THR A 81 30.42 -17.01 -13.00
C THR A 81 30.32 -17.15 -14.50
N THR A 82 30.64 -16.06 -15.18
CA THR A 82 30.91 -15.98 -16.61
C THR A 82 32.10 -16.89 -16.88
N ARG A 83 31.82 -18.19 -16.96
CA ARG A 83 32.74 -19.14 -17.56
C ARG A 83 32.66 -18.85 -19.05
N ASN A 84 33.51 -17.93 -19.49
CA ASN A 84 33.83 -17.69 -20.89
C ASN A 84 34.24 -19.04 -21.49
N ASN A 85 33.28 -19.73 -22.10
CA ASN A 85 33.58 -20.84 -22.97
C ASN A 85 33.85 -20.25 -24.35
N ASP A 86 35.13 -20.23 -24.71
CA ASP A 86 35.73 -19.97 -26.03
C ASP A 86 35.26 -20.98 -27.10
N HIS A 87 33.96 -21.20 -27.26
CA HIS A 87 33.41 -22.16 -28.24
C HIS A 87 32.65 -21.54 -29.41
N THR A 88 32.62 -20.21 -29.50
CA THR A 88 32.03 -19.52 -30.66
C THR A 88 32.97 -19.42 -31.86
N ALA A 89 34.24 -19.84 -31.75
CA ALA A 89 35.19 -19.79 -32.86
C ALA A 89 35.07 -20.97 -33.85
N THR A 90 34.41 -22.08 -33.48
CA THR A 90 34.47 -23.31 -34.29
C THR A 90 33.28 -23.51 -35.24
N ILE A 91 32.16 -22.80 -35.07
CA ILE A 91 30.95 -22.99 -35.90
C ILE A 91 30.97 -22.11 -37.16
N SER A 92 31.70 -21.00 -37.17
CA SER A 92 31.87 -20.17 -38.38
C SER A 92 32.76 -20.82 -39.46
N ASP A 93 33.58 -21.81 -39.09
CA ASP A 93 34.45 -22.52 -40.05
C ASP A 93 33.74 -23.66 -40.79
N GLU A 94 32.66 -24.22 -40.23
CA GLU A 94 31.94 -25.33 -40.85
C GLU A 94 30.91 -24.86 -41.90
N ILE A 95 30.36 -23.65 -41.74
CA ILE A 95 29.48 -23.03 -42.73
C ILE A 95 30.27 -22.51 -43.95
N SER A 96 31.56 -22.23 -43.78
CA SER A 96 32.45 -21.75 -44.85
C SER A 96 32.95 -22.86 -45.79
N ARG A 97 32.84 -24.15 -45.43
CA ARG A 97 33.28 -25.29 -46.25
C ARG A 97 32.24 -25.92 -47.17
N SER A 98 30.99 -25.43 -47.19
CA SER A 98 29.91 -26.02 -48.00
C SER A 98 29.68 -25.36 -49.38
N LYS A 99 30.54 -24.44 -49.83
CA LYS A 99 30.44 -23.84 -51.18
C LYS A 99 31.55 -24.33 -52.11
N ALA A 100 31.30 -25.38 -52.89
CA ALA A 100 31.77 -25.51 -54.28
C ALA A 100 31.35 -26.83 -54.94
N THR A 101 30.30 -26.82 -55.76
CA THR A 101 30.30 -27.54 -57.05
C THR A 101 29.36 -26.85 -58.04
N PRO A 102 29.85 -26.34 -59.20
CA PRO A 102 28.98 -25.88 -60.27
C PRO A 102 28.71 -27.04 -61.24
N SER A 103 27.46 -27.52 -61.26
CA SER A 103 26.97 -28.41 -62.33
C SER A 103 26.01 -27.60 -63.21
N LYS A 104 26.44 -27.33 -64.45
CA LYS A 104 25.58 -26.81 -65.52
C LYS A 104 24.50 -27.83 -65.84
N ASN A 105 23.22 -27.45 -65.78
CA ASN A 105 22.26 -27.89 -66.78
C ASN A 105 21.01 -27.00 -66.86
N LYS A 106 20.71 -26.69 -68.12
CA LYS A 106 19.47 -26.25 -68.80
C LYS A 106 18.13 -26.33 -68.04
N GLU A 107 17.44 -25.19 -68.06
CA GLU A 107 16.16 -24.96 -68.77
C GLU A 107 14.95 -25.83 -68.39
N SER A 108 13.99 -25.24 -67.68
CA SER A 108 12.54 -25.37 -67.95
C SER A 108 11.74 -24.49 -66.99
N ASN A 109 10.80 -23.73 -67.56
CA ASN A 109 9.73 -22.98 -66.89
C ASN A 109 8.97 -23.85 -65.87
N ASN A 110 8.55 -23.25 -64.75
CA ASN A 110 7.16 -23.27 -64.30
C ASN A 110 6.94 -22.31 -63.11
N ASP A 111 5.82 -21.61 -63.17
CA ASP A 111 5.23 -20.82 -62.09
C ASP A 111 4.91 -21.74 -60.90
N GLU A 112 5.73 -21.67 -59.84
CA GLU A 112 5.49 -22.40 -58.61
C GLU A 112 5.20 -21.45 -57.44
N LYS A 113 3.96 -21.57 -56.98
CA LYS A 113 3.38 -20.94 -55.78
C LYS A 113 4.35 -21.13 -54.61
N ARG A 114 4.98 -20.03 -54.18
CA ARG A 114 5.96 -20.01 -53.07
C ARG A 114 5.24 -20.36 -51.76
N ALA A 115 5.18 -21.64 -51.43
CA ALA A 115 4.83 -22.11 -50.09
C ALA A 115 5.96 -21.68 -49.14
N SER A 116 5.65 -20.81 -48.19
CA SER A 116 6.59 -20.43 -47.13
C SER A 116 6.87 -21.67 -46.29
N THR A 117 8.00 -22.32 -46.52
CA THR A 117 8.47 -23.46 -45.72
C THR A 117 8.97 -22.91 -44.39
N THR A 118 8.12 -22.95 -43.36
CA THR A 118 8.54 -22.69 -41.97
C THR A 118 9.48 -23.81 -41.55
N VAL A 119 10.79 -23.58 -41.61
CA VAL A 119 11.79 -24.48 -41.05
C VAL A 119 11.86 -24.21 -39.55
N ILE A 120 11.22 -25.08 -38.76
CA ILE A 120 11.37 -25.08 -37.30
C ILE A 120 12.68 -25.79 -36.99
N LEU A 121 13.76 -25.02 -36.84
CA LEU A 121 15.02 -25.52 -36.32
C LEU A 121 14.90 -25.63 -34.79
N GLN A 122 14.55 -26.82 -34.30
CA GLN A 122 14.73 -27.16 -32.89
C GLN A 122 16.22 -27.45 -32.66
N THR A 123 16.98 -26.44 -32.27
CA THR A 123 18.31 -26.66 -31.67
C THR A 123 18.12 -27.20 -30.26
N ASN A 124 18.07 -28.53 -30.15
CA ASN A 124 18.26 -29.20 -28.87
C ASN A 124 19.74 -29.08 -28.50
N VAL A 125 20.07 -28.15 -27.61
CA VAL A 125 21.37 -28.12 -26.94
C VAL A 125 21.40 -29.35 -26.03
N LEU A 126 21.95 -30.46 -26.54
CA LEU A 126 22.26 -31.64 -25.72
C LEU A 126 23.40 -31.26 -24.77
N SER A 127 23.08 -30.90 -23.54
CA SER A 127 24.00 -31.07 -22.42
C SER A 127 24.06 -32.58 -22.13
N GLN A 128 25.14 -33.20 -22.58
CA GLN A 128 25.41 -34.61 -22.41
C GLN A 128 25.99 -34.84 -21.01
N ASP A 129 25.11 -35.02 -20.03
CA ASP A 129 25.43 -35.69 -18.75
C ASP A 129 24.32 -36.72 -18.50
N ASP A 130 24.69 -38.00 -18.69
CA ASP A 130 23.87 -39.17 -18.44
C ASP A 130 23.80 -39.43 -16.93
N GLU A 131 22.66 -39.14 -16.29
CA GLU A 131 22.01 -40.04 -15.30
C GLU A 131 20.72 -39.52 -14.64
N THR A 132 20.18 -38.34 -15.02
CA THR A 132 18.90 -37.84 -14.44
C THR A 132 17.92 -37.28 -15.49
N GLN A 133 17.57 -38.07 -16.51
CA GLN A 133 16.63 -37.68 -17.58
C GLN A 133 15.22 -38.30 -17.45
N GLU A 134 14.46 -37.94 -16.41
CA GLU A 134 12.99 -38.08 -16.47
C GLU A 134 12.19 -36.88 -15.96
N GLU A 135 12.84 -35.81 -15.45
CA GLU A 135 12.14 -34.65 -14.88
C GLU A 135 12.47 -33.29 -15.56
N ILE A 136 13.23 -33.30 -16.66
CA ILE A 136 13.61 -32.08 -17.40
C ILE A 136 13.05 -32.17 -18.84
N LYS A 137 11.73 -32.09 -19.00
CA LYS A 137 11.10 -31.97 -20.33
C LYS A 137 10.07 -30.86 -20.48
N ASP A 138 9.63 -30.23 -19.38
CA ASP A 138 8.50 -29.31 -19.45
C ASP A 138 8.86 -27.81 -19.33
N ASP A 139 10.11 -27.45 -19.01
CA ASP A 139 10.52 -26.04 -18.86
C ASP A 139 11.75 -25.66 -19.70
N ALA A 140 12.02 -26.39 -20.79
CA ALA A 140 12.90 -25.84 -21.83
C ALA A 140 12.22 -24.58 -22.37
N THR A 141 12.77 -23.42 -22.02
CA THR A 141 12.36 -22.13 -22.56
C THR A 141 12.58 -22.23 -24.06
N THR A 142 11.53 -22.64 -24.78
CA THR A 142 11.61 -22.85 -26.21
C THR A 142 11.67 -21.45 -26.79
N ILE A 143 12.90 -21.00 -27.04
CA ILE A 143 13.15 -19.80 -27.83
C ILE A 143 12.75 -20.20 -29.24
N THR A 144 11.48 -20.00 -29.56
CA THR A 144 10.98 -20.18 -30.92
C THR A 144 11.56 -19.06 -31.75
N THR A 145 12.76 -19.30 -32.29
CA THR A 145 13.35 -18.42 -33.28
C THR A 145 12.62 -18.63 -34.60
N MET A 146 11.81 -17.66 -35.01
CA MET A 146 11.32 -17.64 -36.38
C MET A 146 12.41 -17.04 -37.26
N ILE A 147 12.97 -17.85 -38.16
CA ILE A 147 13.84 -17.36 -39.23
C ILE A 147 12.93 -16.79 -40.31
N THR A 148 13.00 -15.48 -40.55
CA THR A 148 12.26 -14.85 -41.65
C THR A 148 12.83 -15.31 -43.00
N PRO A 149 12.08 -15.18 -44.11
CA PRO A 149 12.56 -15.55 -45.45
C PRO A 149 13.88 -14.88 -45.87
N ASP A 150 14.25 -13.78 -45.22
CA ASP A 150 15.48 -13.03 -45.46
C ASP A 150 16.67 -13.51 -44.61
N GLY A 151 16.47 -14.55 -43.78
CA GLY A 151 17.50 -15.10 -42.89
C GLY A 151 17.63 -14.40 -41.54
N ASN A 152 16.75 -13.44 -41.21
CA ASN A 152 16.78 -12.78 -39.90
C ASN A 152 16.10 -13.64 -38.84
N VAL A 153 16.81 -13.87 -37.75
CA VAL A 153 16.29 -14.57 -36.57
C VAL A 153 15.47 -13.58 -35.74
N VAL A 154 14.14 -13.68 -35.78
CA VAL A 154 13.27 -12.94 -34.87
C VAL A 154 13.03 -13.82 -33.66
N ALA A 155 13.63 -13.45 -32.53
CA ALA A 155 13.27 -14.04 -31.24
C ALA A 155 11.83 -13.63 -30.93
N VAL A 156 10.90 -14.59 -30.92
CA VAL A 156 9.55 -14.34 -30.41
C VAL A 156 9.68 -14.17 -28.90
N ASP A 157 9.51 -12.93 -28.47
CA ASP A 157 9.71 -12.55 -27.09
C ASP A 157 8.55 -13.05 -26.22
N ASN A 158 8.74 -14.23 -25.60
CA ASN A 158 7.76 -14.82 -24.68
C ASN A 158 7.60 -14.02 -23.37
N THR A 159 8.42 -12.99 -23.12
CA THR A 159 8.34 -12.17 -21.90
C THR A 159 7.00 -11.42 -21.78
N ASN A 160 6.40 -10.98 -22.89
CA ASN A 160 5.12 -10.28 -22.90
C ASN A 160 3.97 -11.11 -22.32
N ASN A 161 3.96 -12.43 -22.57
CA ASN A 161 2.88 -13.30 -22.08
C ASN A 161 2.93 -13.51 -20.56
N ASN A 162 4.14 -13.50 -19.97
CA ASN A 162 4.31 -13.65 -18.53
C ASN A 162 3.92 -12.35 -17.80
N HIS A 163 4.31 -11.19 -18.35
CA HIS A 163 3.98 -9.89 -17.76
C HIS A 163 2.46 -9.68 -17.64
N HIS A 164 1.69 -10.01 -18.68
CA HIS A 164 0.23 -9.88 -18.65
C HIS A 164 -0.46 -10.82 -17.66
N LYS A 165 0.13 -11.98 -17.35
CA LYS A 165 -0.43 -12.90 -16.35
C LYS A 165 -0.25 -12.36 -14.94
N ASP A 166 0.90 -11.79 -14.64
CA ASP A 166 1.22 -11.26 -13.31
C ASP A 166 0.38 -10.01 -13.03
N GLU A 167 0.25 -9.12 -14.02
CA GLU A 167 -0.61 -7.93 -13.96
C GLU A 167 -2.09 -8.26 -13.67
N ARG A 168 -2.62 -9.32 -14.30
CA ARG A 168 -3.99 -9.79 -14.08
C ARG A 168 -4.19 -10.30 -12.65
N THR A 169 -3.22 -11.08 -12.16
CA THR A 169 -3.26 -11.66 -10.82
C THR A 169 -3.27 -10.56 -9.76
N ASP A 170 -2.39 -9.58 -9.87
CA ASP A 170 -2.35 -8.45 -8.95
C ASP A 170 -3.66 -7.63 -8.98
N ALA A 171 -4.24 -7.43 -10.17
CA ALA A 171 -5.52 -6.75 -10.30
C ALA A 171 -6.66 -7.55 -9.65
N MET A 172 -6.70 -8.86 -9.86
CA MET A 172 -7.67 -9.78 -9.25
C MET A 172 -7.62 -9.68 -7.71
N GLN A 173 -6.42 -9.70 -7.13
CA GLN A 173 -6.24 -9.59 -5.67
C GLN A 173 -6.81 -8.28 -5.14
N ARG A 174 -6.48 -7.14 -5.76
CA ARG A 174 -6.96 -5.83 -5.33
C ARG A 174 -8.48 -5.68 -5.42
N TRP A 175 -9.11 -6.20 -6.48
CA TRP A 175 -10.57 -6.21 -6.58
C TRP A 175 -11.22 -7.17 -5.59
N GLY A 176 -10.58 -8.31 -5.30
CA GLY A 176 -11.00 -9.23 -4.24
C GLY A 176 -10.99 -8.57 -2.87
N TYR A 177 -9.90 -7.88 -2.50
CA TYR A 177 -9.82 -7.12 -1.25
C TYR A 177 -10.88 -6.03 -1.16
N LEU A 178 -11.09 -5.26 -2.24
CA LEU A 178 -12.15 -4.24 -2.27
C LEU A 178 -13.54 -4.85 -2.06
N CYS A 179 -13.81 -6.01 -2.66
CA CYS A 179 -15.05 -6.73 -2.45
C CYS A 179 -15.23 -7.12 -0.98
N VAL A 180 -14.23 -7.78 -0.39
CA VAL A 180 -14.27 -8.22 1.02
C VAL A 180 -14.48 -7.05 1.97
N PHE A 181 -13.72 -5.96 1.80
CA PHE A 181 -13.85 -4.79 2.67
C PHE A 181 -15.22 -4.11 2.52
N SER A 182 -15.74 -4.02 1.29
CA SER A 182 -17.06 -3.47 1.03
C SER A 182 -18.18 -4.35 1.61
N THR A 183 -18.04 -5.67 1.59
CA THR A 183 -18.97 -6.60 2.24
C THR A 183 -19.00 -6.38 3.75
N ILE A 184 -17.84 -6.25 4.39
CA ILE A 184 -17.76 -6.02 5.83
C ILE A 184 -18.36 -4.67 6.20
N CYS A 185 -18.11 -3.63 5.41
CA CYS A 185 -18.77 -2.32 5.59
C CYS A 185 -20.29 -2.44 5.45
N PHE A 186 -20.78 -3.10 4.40
CA PHE A 186 -22.21 -3.27 4.16
C PHE A 186 -22.89 -3.99 5.32
N ALA A 187 -22.34 -5.13 5.74
CA ALA A 187 -22.86 -5.90 6.86
C ALA A 187 -22.85 -5.08 8.16
N SER A 188 -21.76 -4.37 8.44
CA SER A 188 -21.62 -3.53 9.64
C SER A 188 -22.56 -2.32 9.62
N ALA A 189 -22.83 -1.74 8.45
CA ALA A 189 -23.79 -0.65 8.30
C ALA A 189 -25.23 -1.13 8.54
N CYS A 190 -25.59 -2.33 8.06
CA CYS A 190 -26.88 -2.95 8.34
C CYS A 190 -27.04 -3.26 9.84
N ASP A 191 -26.01 -3.85 10.47
CA ASP A 191 -26.02 -4.17 11.91
C ASP A 191 -26.14 -2.90 12.77
N ALA A 192 -25.36 -1.87 12.45
CA ALA A 192 -25.44 -0.57 13.12
C ALA A 192 -26.83 0.08 12.94
N ALA A 193 -27.39 0.03 11.73
CA ALA A 193 -28.73 0.55 11.47
C ALA A 193 -29.81 -0.21 12.26
N ASP A 194 -29.74 -1.53 12.33
CA ASP A 194 -30.69 -2.34 13.11
C ASP A 194 -30.61 -2.01 14.60
N SER A 195 -29.40 -1.95 15.16
CA SER A 195 -29.16 -1.64 16.58
C SER A 195 -29.66 -0.26 17.02
N PHE A 196 -29.67 0.72 16.11
CA PHE A 196 -30.13 2.08 16.41
C PHE A 196 -31.66 2.18 16.57
N TYR A 197 -32.42 1.22 16.04
CA TYR A 197 -33.88 1.26 15.97
C TYR A 197 -34.60 0.05 16.61
N ASP A 198 -33.86 -0.80 17.35
CA ASP A 198 -34.32 -2.07 17.94
C ASP A 198 -35.61 -1.95 18.80
N ASP A 199 -35.90 -0.77 19.35
CA ASP A 199 -37.08 -0.54 20.21
C ASP A 199 -38.44 -0.45 19.47
N ARG A 200 -38.48 -0.47 18.11
CA ARG A 200 -39.73 -0.34 17.35
C ARG A 200 -39.96 -1.53 16.43
N ASN A 201 -41.15 -2.14 16.54
CA ASN A 201 -41.64 -3.22 15.66
C ASN A 201 -41.79 -2.84 14.16
N ASP A 202 -41.42 -1.61 13.77
CA ASP A 202 -41.50 -1.15 12.39
C ASP A 202 -40.16 -1.35 11.68
N SER A 203 -40.18 -1.66 10.38
CA SER A 203 -38.96 -1.86 9.60
C SER A 203 -38.02 -0.64 9.68
N TRP A 204 -36.84 -0.80 10.28
CA TRP A 204 -35.82 0.23 10.47
C TRP A 204 -35.48 1.05 9.21
N TRP A 205 -35.63 0.43 8.03
CA TRP A 205 -35.46 1.08 6.73
C TRP A 205 -36.28 2.36 6.54
N ASN A 206 -37.47 2.46 7.12
CA ASN A 206 -38.33 3.64 6.93
C ASN A 206 -37.97 4.80 7.86
N GLU A 207 -37.17 4.56 8.91
CA GLU A 207 -36.78 5.57 9.89
C GLU A 207 -35.37 6.15 9.68
N LEU A 208 -34.56 5.51 8.82
CA LEU A 208 -33.21 5.97 8.48
C LEU A 208 -33.25 7.32 7.76
N ASP A 209 -32.38 8.23 8.19
CA ASP A 209 -32.13 9.47 7.46
C ASP A 209 -31.46 9.17 6.10
N ARG A 210 -31.60 10.09 5.14
CA ARG A 210 -31.04 9.94 3.78
C ARG A 210 -29.53 9.68 3.80
N TYR A 211 -28.83 10.30 4.75
CA TYR A 211 -27.39 10.09 4.95
C TYR A 211 -27.10 8.67 5.42
N GLN A 212 -27.84 8.16 6.41
CA GLN A 212 -27.67 6.81 6.93
C GLN A 212 -28.04 5.75 5.88
N MET A 213 -29.11 5.97 5.10
CA MET A 213 -29.43 5.13 3.94
C MET A 213 -28.26 5.07 2.96
N TRP A 214 -27.61 6.19 2.68
CA TRP A 214 -26.43 6.21 1.81
C TRP A 214 -25.25 5.43 2.41
N MET A 215 -25.04 5.47 3.73
CA MET A 215 -24.01 4.68 4.42
C MET A 215 -24.22 3.17 4.25
N VAL A 216 -25.46 2.71 4.10
CA VAL A 216 -25.78 1.31 3.83
C VAL A 216 -25.70 1.00 2.33
N ILE A 217 -26.31 1.83 1.48
CA ILE A 217 -26.40 1.58 0.03
C ILE A 217 -25.02 1.63 -0.65
N CYS A 218 -24.18 2.61 -0.28
CA CYS A 218 -22.90 2.82 -0.97
C CYS A 218 -21.95 1.61 -0.87
N PRO A 219 -21.66 1.06 0.33
CA PRO A 219 -20.86 -0.17 0.44
C PRO A 219 -21.49 -1.36 -0.28
N GLY A 220 -22.82 -1.49 -0.25
CA GLY A 220 -23.54 -2.56 -0.96
C GLY A 220 -23.38 -2.49 -2.48
N LEU A 221 -23.46 -1.29 -3.06
CA LEU A 221 -23.22 -1.06 -4.48
C LEU A 221 -21.77 -1.39 -4.86
N VAL A 222 -20.79 -0.91 -4.08
CA VAL A 222 -19.38 -1.19 -4.38
C VAL A 222 -19.03 -2.66 -4.17
N MET A 223 -19.64 -3.34 -3.19
CA MET A 223 -19.50 -4.78 -2.99
C MET A 223 -19.93 -5.57 -4.22
N ILE A 224 -21.17 -5.37 -4.70
CA ILE A 224 -21.69 -6.07 -5.89
C ILE A 224 -20.81 -5.76 -7.10
N TYR A 225 -20.44 -4.51 -7.26
CA TYR A 225 -19.61 -4.04 -8.35
C TYR A 225 -18.21 -4.67 -8.36
N ALA A 226 -17.52 -4.67 -7.21
CA ALA A 226 -16.20 -5.26 -7.07
C ALA A 226 -16.24 -6.78 -7.24
N PHE A 227 -17.29 -7.45 -6.75
CA PHE A 227 -17.50 -8.88 -6.95
C PHE A 227 -17.63 -9.24 -8.44
N LEU A 228 -18.43 -8.49 -9.21
CA LEU A 228 -18.56 -8.72 -10.64
C LEU A 228 -17.22 -8.55 -11.37
N ILE A 229 -16.44 -7.52 -11.02
CA ILE A 229 -15.11 -7.32 -11.62
C ILE A 229 -14.15 -8.43 -11.22
N PHE A 230 -14.18 -8.90 -9.96
CA PHE A 230 -13.40 -10.03 -9.51
C PHE A 230 -13.72 -11.30 -10.33
N LEU A 231 -15.00 -11.61 -10.54
CA LEU A 231 -15.42 -12.72 -11.40
C LEU A 231 -14.93 -12.57 -12.85
N LEU A 232 -14.91 -11.35 -13.39
CA LEU A 232 -14.34 -11.09 -14.72
C LEU A 232 -12.83 -11.39 -14.78
N HIS A 233 -12.07 -11.20 -13.70
CA HIS A 233 -10.65 -11.55 -13.64
C HIS A 233 -10.41 -13.07 -13.55
N LEU A 234 -11.36 -13.82 -13.01
CA LEU A 234 -11.29 -15.29 -13.02
C LEU A 234 -11.34 -15.83 -14.46
N ASN A 235 -12.09 -15.18 -15.35
CA ASN A 235 -12.16 -15.56 -16.76
C ASN A 235 -11.12 -14.82 -17.62
N SER A 236 -10.10 -15.53 -18.11
CA SER A 236 -9.02 -14.93 -18.91
C SER A 236 -9.53 -14.25 -20.18
N ILE A 237 -10.52 -14.82 -20.86
CA ILE A 237 -11.04 -14.31 -22.14
C ILE A 237 -11.78 -12.99 -21.92
N LEU A 238 -12.66 -12.95 -20.91
CA LEU A 238 -13.42 -11.74 -20.59
C LEU A 238 -12.52 -10.63 -20.05
N PHE A 239 -11.51 -11.00 -19.24
CA PHE A 239 -10.52 -10.04 -18.75
C PHE A 239 -9.84 -9.30 -19.90
N TYR A 240 -9.25 -10.00 -20.88
CA TYR A 240 -8.54 -9.34 -21.98
C TYR A 240 -9.45 -8.50 -22.87
N SER A 241 -10.71 -8.92 -23.05
CA SER A 241 -11.68 -8.20 -23.88
C SER A 241 -12.18 -6.90 -23.22
N PHE A 242 -12.41 -6.91 -21.90
CA PHE A 242 -13.01 -5.78 -21.19
C PHE A 242 -12.02 -5.06 -20.26
N VAL A 243 -11.54 -5.74 -19.23
CA VAL A 243 -10.78 -5.13 -18.14
C VAL A 243 -9.34 -4.80 -18.54
N GLY A 244 -8.77 -5.56 -19.48
CA GLY A 244 -7.44 -5.32 -20.04
C GLY A 244 -7.32 -4.00 -20.79
N ASN A 245 -8.44 -3.38 -21.19
CA ASN A 245 -8.41 -2.04 -21.77
C ASN A 245 -8.17 -1.00 -20.65
N PRO A 246 -7.06 -0.24 -20.68
CA PRO A 246 -6.70 0.69 -19.62
C PRO A 246 -7.73 1.81 -19.43
N ALA A 247 -8.45 2.22 -20.48
CA ALA A 247 -9.50 3.22 -20.37
C ALA A 247 -10.71 2.69 -19.60
N VAL A 248 -11.12 1.45 -19.87
CA VAL A 248 -12.21 0.77 -19.16
C VAL A 248 -11.81 0.53 -17.70
N GLY A 249 -10.62 -0.03 -17.45
CA GLY A 249 -10.11 -0.24 -16.10
C GLY A 249 -10.02 1.06 -15.28
N THR A 250 -9.62 2.17 -15.91
CA THR A 250 -9.58 3.50 -15.29
C THR A 250 -10.97 4.02 -14.96
N LEU A 251 -11.92 3.92 -15.89
CA LEU A 251 -13.30 4.33 -15.64
C LEU A 251 -13.92 3.51 -14.49
N LEU A 252 -13.73 2.19 -14.50
CA LEU A 252 -14.29 1.31 -13.49
C LEU A 252 -13.73 1.63 -12.09
N SER A 253 -12.40 1.79 -12.00
CA SER A 253 -11.75 2.16 -10.75
C SER A 253 -12.11 3.58 -10.28
N PHE A 254 -12.25 4.54 -11.21
CA PHE A 254 -12.73 5.90 -10.90
C PHE A 254 -14.13 5.90 -10.28
N VAL A 255 -15.08 5.12 -10.83
CA VAL A 255 -16.44 4.99 -10.28
C VAL A 255 -16.39 4.42 -8.86
N SER A 256 -15.65 3.33 -8.65
CA SER A 256 -15.53 2.73 -7.31
C SER A 256 -14.88 3.67 -6.29
N PHE A 257 -13.85 4.41 -6.71
CA PHE A 257 -13.16 5.38 -5.86
C PHE A 257 -14.07 6.59 -5.55
N GLY A 258 -14.79 7.12 -6.54
CA GLY A 258 -15.74 8.21 -6.35
C GLY A 258 -16.90 7.84 -5.41
N LEU A 259 -17.44 6.62 -5.53
CA LEU A 259 -18.43 6.12 -4.58
C LEU A 259 -17.85 6.07 -3.16
N TRP A 260 -16.65 5.54 -2.98
CA TRP A 260 -16.02 5.50 -1.66
C TRP A 260 -15.65 6.88 -1.10
N VAL A 261 -15.25 7.84 -1.94
CA VAL A 261 -14.99 9.23 -1.51
C VAL A 261 -16.29 9.90 -1.04
N THR A 262 -17.42 9.68 -1.72
CA THR A 262 -18.70 10.20 -1.24
C THR A 262 -19.20 9.46 0.01
N GLY A 263 -19.01 8.15 0.05
CA GLY A 263 -19.33 7.30 1.21
C GLY A 263 -18.57 7.71 2.47
N ILE A 264 -17.25 7.87 2.40
CA ILE A 264 -16.43 8.21 3.57
C ILE A 264 -16.78 9.59 4.14
N VAL A 265 -17.10 10.58 3.30
CA VAL A 265 -17.55 11.89 3.80
C VAL A 265 -18.82 11.75 4.63
N VAL A 266 -19.79 10.97 4.15
CA VAL A 266 -21.05 10.77 4.85
C VAL A 266 -20.83 9.93 6.12
N ILE A 267 -20.06 8.84 6.03
CA ILE A 267 -19.75 7.94 7.15
C ILE A 267 -18.94 8.64 8.25
N MET A 268 -18.03 9.56 7.92
CA MET A 268 -17.13 10.17 8.92
C MET A 268 -17.59 11.54 9.43
N HIS A 269 -18.51 12.23 8.75
CA HIS A 269 -18.84 13.63 9.08
C HIS A 269 -20.34 13.92 9.24
N SER A 270 -21.19 12.89 9.40
CA SER A 270 -22.60 13.11 9.74
C SER A 270 -22.80 13.11 11.26
N GLU A 271 -23.57 14.07 11.79
CA GLU A 271 -24.08 14.01 13.17
C GLU A 271 -24.92 12.74 13.40
N SER A 272 -25.54 12.23 12.34
CA SER A 272 -26.31 10.98 12.30
C SER A 272 -25.49 9.78 11.82
N SER A 273 -24.16 9.83 11.93
CA SER A 273 -23.33 8.72 11.45
C SER A 273 -23.53 7.43 12.23
N LEU A 274 -23.52 6.32 11.48
CA LEU A 274 -23.55 4.96 12.04
C LEU A 274 -22.16 4.49 12.49
N ALA A 275 -21.09 5.14 12.03
CA ALA A 275 -19.72 4.76 12.35
C ALA A 275 -19.12 5.58 13.50
N VAL A 276 -19.44 6.87 13.54
CA VAL A 276 -18.90 7.83 14.51
C VAL A 276 -20.01 8.69 15.10
N ASN A 277 -19.87 9.11 16.35
CA ASN A 277 -20.81 10.05 16.96
C ASN A 277 -20.45 11.51 16.62
N GLY A 278 -21.27 12.46 17.07
CA GLY A 278 -21.01 13.89 16.88
C GLY A 278 -19.72 14.42 17.53
N PHE A 279 -19.10 13.65 18.43
CA PHE A 279 -17.81 13.96 19.05
C PHE A 279 -16.61 13.32 18.31
N GLY A 280 -16.86 12.49 17.30
CA GLY A 280 -15.83 11.76 16.55
C GLY A 280 -15.41 10.44 17.20
N GLU A 281 -16.09 9.99 18.25
CA GLU A 281 -15.85 8.69 18.86
C GLU A 281 -16.39 7.59 17.95
N ILE A 282 -15.67 6.47 17.87
CA ILE A 282 -16.03 5.35 17.02
C ILE A 282 -17.13 4.52 17.70
N ILE A 283 -18.33 4.51 17.13
CA ILE A 283 -19.47 3.69 17.59
C ILE A 283 -19.38 2.29 16.98
N THR A 284 -19.11 2.22 15.66
CA THR A 284 -19.06 0.96 14.91
C THR A 284 -17.68 0.76 14.30
N ALA A 285 -16.81 0.06 15.03
CA ALA A 285 -15.41 -0.13 14.65
C ALA A 285 -15.24 -0.75 13.25
N ASN A 286 -15.97 -1.83 12.94
CA ASN A 286 -15.88 -2.47 11.63
C ASN A 286 -16.24 -1.49 10.49
N LEU A 287 -17.37 -0.79 10.61
CA LEU A 287 -17.78 0.17 9.58
C LEU A 287 -16.71 1.27 9.40
N PHE A 288 -16.14 1.77 10.49
CA PHE A 288 -15.11 2.78 10.48
C PHE A 288 -13.82 2.31 9.77
N TYR A 289 -13.20 1.23 10.24
CA TYR A 289 -11.90 0.77 9.71
C TYR A 289 -12.00 0.21 8.30
N PHE A 290 -13.08 -0.52 7.99
CA PHE A 290 -13.22 -1.10 6.66
C PHE A 290 -13.60 -0.07 5.60
N THR A 291 -14.23 1.05 5.98
CA THR A 291 -14.44 2.17 5.07
C THR A 291 -13.08 2.73 4.61
N TRP A 292 -12.14 2.92 5.54
CA TRP A 292 -10.77 3.32 5.21
C TRP A 292 -10.05 2.30 4.35
N ALA A 293 -10.09 1.01 4.72
CA ALA A 293 -9.47 -0.06 3.93
C ALA A 293 -10.02 -0.10 2.49
N SER A 294 -11.33 0.09 2.34
CA SER A 294 -11.99 0.14 1.03
C SER A 294 -11.59 1.37 0.21
N VAL A 295 -11.58 2.56 0.81
CA VAL A 295 -11.13 3.81 0.15
C VAL A 295 -9.69 3.69 -0.32
N ILE A 296 -8.79 3.17 0.52
CA ILE A 296 -7.38 2.96 0.17
C ILE A 296 -7.27 2.00 -1.01
N THR A 297 -7.95 0.85 -0.94
CA THR A 297 -7.89 -0.18 -2.00
C THR A 297 -8.47 0.33 -3.32
N ALA A 298 -9.61 1.01 -3.28
CA ALA A 298 -10.20 1.66 -4.44
C ALA A 298 -9.26 2.73 -5.03
N GLY A 299 -8.59 3.51 -4.17
CA GLY A 299 -7.59 4.49 -4.59
C GLY A 299 -6.36 3.86 -5.24
N VAL A 300 -5.85 2.74 -4.72
CA VAL A 300 -4.74 1.99 -5.33
C VAL A 300 -5.15 1.45 -6.70
N ASN A 301 -6.37 0.89 -6.82
CA ASN A 301 -6.91 0.45 -8.09
C ASN A 301 -7.00 1.61 -9.09
N PHE A 302 -7.52 2.76 -8.67
CA PHE A 302 -7.60 3.95 -9.51
C PHE A 302 -6.22 4.41 -9.99
N MET A 303 -5.27 4.60 -9.08
CA MET A 303 -3.92 5.05 -9.42
C MET A 303 -3.19 4.07 -10.35
N THR A 304 -3.33 2.77 -10.12
CA THR A 304 -2.71 1.74 -10.96
C THR A 304 -3.24 1.79 -12.39
N ASN A 305 -4.56 1.95 -12.56
CA ASN A 305 -5.15 2.05 -13.89
C ASN A 305 -4.83 3.38 -14.58
N VAL A 306 -4.79 4.50 -13.83
CA VAL A 306 -4.36 5.80 -14.37
C VAL A 306 -2.91 5.74 -14.86
N LYS A 307 -2.00 5.10 -14.12
CA LYS A 307 -0.60 4.91 -14.58
C LYS A 307 -0.55 4.18 -15.93
N LYS A 308 -1.33 3.10 -16.08
CA LYS A 308 -1.45 2.35 -17.34
C LYS A 308 -2.02 3.20 -18.46
N LEU A 309 -3.07 3.97 -18.17
CA LEU A 309 -3.70 4.87 -19.14
C LEU A 309 -2.72 5.95 -19.63
N LEU A 310 -1.92 6.51 -18.73
CA LEU A 310 -0.91 7.54 -19.03
C LEU A 310 0.42 6.97 -19.55
N ARG A 311 0.56 5.64 -19.61
CA ARG A 311 1.81 4.94 -19.97
C ARG A 311 3.01 5.41 -19.15
N ILE A 312 2.78 5.74 -17.88
CA ILE A 312 3.87 6.13 -16.97
C ILE A 312 4.61 4.85 -16.62
N ARG A 313 5.88 4.78 -17.04
CA ARG A 313 6.77 3.65 -16.75
C ARG A 313 6.89 3.48 -15.22
N GLU A 314 6.89 2.24 -14.75
CA GLU A 314 6.81 1.87 -13.31
C GLU A 314 8.07 2.21 -12.48
N GLU A 315 8.68 3.38 -12.66
CA GLU A 315 10.08 3.55 -12.25
C GLU A 315 10.35 4.03 -10.82
N SER A 316 9.36 4.23 -9.94
CA SER A 316 9.69 4.28 -8.51
C SER A 316 8.53 3.92 -7.59
N GLN A 317 8.77 3.00 -6.65
CA GLN A 317 7.88 2.81 -5.50
C GLN A 317 7.89 4.07 -4.60
N ALA A 318 8.98 4.84 -4.62
CA ALA A 318 9.15 6.08 -3.86
C ALA A 318 8.00 7.08 -4.08
N ILE A 319 7.60 7.36 -5.33
CA ILE A 319 6.51 8.32 -5.60
C ILE A 319 5.17 7.86 -5.01
N VAL A 320 4.94 6.55 -4.95
CA VAL A 320 3.73 5.97 -4.37
C VAL A 320 3.71 6.18 -2.86
N LEU A 321 4.86 5.98 -2.20
CA LEU A 321 4.99 6.18 -0.75
C LEU A 321 4.84 7.66 -0.38
N TRP A 322 5.48 8.57 -1.12
CA TRP A 322 5.34 10.01 -0.90
C TRP A 322 3.91 10.51 -1.12
N PHE A 323 3.22 10.00 -2.14
CA PHE A 323 1.81 10.32 -2.35
C PHE A 323 0.92 9.73 -1.24
N GLY A 324 1.25 8.54 -0.73
CA GLY A 324 0.64 7.97 0.46
C GLY A 324 0.82 8.89 1.68
N MET A 325 2.02 9.45 1.85
CA MET A 325 2.35 10.37 2.94
C MET A 325 1.54 11.67 2.86
N VAL A 326 1.36 12.25 1.67
CA VAL A 326 0.48 13.43 1.46
C VAL A 326 -0.94 13.13 1.93
N LYS A 327 -1.49 11.96 1.58
CA LYS A 327 -2.85 11.57 1.97
C LYS A 327 -2.99 11.43 3.49
N ILE A 328 -2.05 10.73 4.13
CA ILE A 328 -2.09 10.52 5.58
C ILE A 328 -1.97 11.87 6.30
N ALA A 329 -1.07 12.74 5.83
CA ALA A 329 -0.90 14.07 6.40
C ALA A 329 -2.17 14.96 6.22
N LEU A 330 -2.90 14.81 5.11
CA LEU A 330 -4.22 15.44 4.92
C LEU A 330 -5.26 14.93 5.92
N VAL A 331 -5.26 13.62 6.23
CA VAL A 331 -6.14 13.06 7.26
C VAL A 331 -5.82 13.64 8.63
N ILE A 332 -4.54 13.67 9.01
CA ILE A 332 -4.09 14.27 10.28
C ILE A 332 -4.51 15.74 10.36
N PHE A 333 -4.25 16.52 9.30
CA PHE A 333 -4.61 17.94 9.26
C PHE A 333 -6.14 18.15 9.32
N GLY A 334 -6.91 17.36 8.58
CA GLY A 334 -8.37 17.43 8.56
C GLY A 334 -8.99 17.09 9.92
N ALA A 335 -8.59 15.96 10.51
CA ALA A 335 -9.05 15.53 11.82
C ALA A 335 -8.66 16.54 12.91
N ALA A 336 -7.43 17.03 12.91
CA ALA A 336 -6.99 18.07 13.85
C ALA A 336 -7.75 19.39 13.67
N THR A 337 -8.12 19.76 12.44
CA THR A 337 -8.94 20.97 12.16
C THR A 337 -10.35 20.82 12.71
N GLN A 338 -10.94 19.63 12.58
CA GLN A 338 -12.26 19.33 13.13
C GLN A 338 -12.26 19.45 14.66
N ILE A 339 -11.28 18.83 15.32
CA ILE A 339 -11.10 18.93 16.78
C ILE A 339 -10.86 20.38 17.17
N TRP A 340 -9.98 21.10 16.47
CA TRP A 340 -9.71 22.51 16.76
C TRP A 340 -11.00 23.34 16.72
N ARG A 341 -11.84 23.15 15.70
CA ARG A 341 -13.13 23.87 15.60
C ARG A 341 -14.10 23.55 16.74
N SER A 342 -14.09 22.34 17.29
CA SER A 342 -14.95 22.00 18.42
C SER A 342 -14.46 22.62 19.74
N ILE A 343 -13.14 22.80 19.91
CA ILE A 343 -12.53 23.31 21.15
C ILE A 343 -12.10 24.79 21.10
N ASP A 344 -12.17 25.47 19.95
CA ASP A 344 -11.64 26.83 19.74
C ASP A 344 -12.16 27.86 20.77
N ASN A 345 -13.44 27.76 21.15
CA ASN A 345 -14.05 28.64 22.16
C ASN A 345 -13.41 28.48 23.55
N VAL A 346 -12.95 27.27 23.89
CA VAL A 346 -12.27 26.97 25.16
C VAL A 346 -10.81 27.45 25.10
N CYS A 347 -10.16 27.27 23.94
CA CYS A 347 -8.76 27.66 23.76
C CYS A 347 -8.54 29.19 23.64
N THR A 348 -9.54 29.95 23.19
CA THR A 348 -9.43 31.41 22.98
C THR A 348 -9.80 32.25 24.20
N THR A 349 -10.80 31.81 24.97
CA THR A 349 -11.31 32.55 26.14
C THR A 349 -10.30 32.67 27.29
N SER A 350 -9.35 31.74 27.37
CA SER A 350 -8.28 31.73 28.37
C SER A 350 -7.20 32.80 28.18
N VAL A 351 -7.08 33.40 26.98
CA VAL A 351 -6.00 34.36 26.67
C VAL A 351 -6.42 35.82 26.84
N VAL A 352 -7.71 36.15 26.68
CA VAL A 352 -8.18 37.56 26.61
C VAL A 352 -8.73 38.07 27.95
N GLY A 353 -8.88 37.20 28.95
CA GLY A 353 -9.23 37.57 30.32
C GLY A 353 -8.09 38.22 31.10
N GLY A 354 -7.54 39.36 30.63
CA GLY A 354 -6.49 40.15 31.30
C GLY A 354 -6.91 40.80 32.64
N GLY A 355 -7.95 40.29 33.30
CA GLY A 355 -8.55 40.84 34.51
C GLY A 355 -8.40 39.94 35.72
N GLY A 356 -7.17 39.64 36.14
CA GLY A 356 -6.79 39.31 37.54
C GLY A 356 -7.39 38.06 38.22
N GLY A 357 -8.38 37.39 37.64
CA GLY A 357 -8.93 36.15 38.16
C GLY A 357 -8.16 34.97 37.56
N LYS A 358 -7.24 34.38 38.32
CA LYS A 358 -6.80 32.99 38.10
C LYS A 358 -8.03 32.09 38.27
N SER A 359 -8.91 32.01 37.28
CA SER A 359 -9.77 30.85 37.16
C SER A 359 -8.82 29.68 36.97
N ASN A 360 -8.85 28.73 37.90
CA ASN A 360 -8.14 27.46 37.79
C ASN A 360 -8.71 26.74 36.56
N MET A 361 -8.24 27.10 35.38
CA MET A 361 -8.44 26.28 34.20
C MET A 361 -7.65 25.01 34.48
N ASP A 362 -8.36 23.89 34.47
CA ASP A 362 -7.74 22.61 34.77
C ASP A 362 -6.59 22.39 33.77
N GLU A 363 -5.42 22.00 34.30
CA GLU A 363 -4.18 21.80 33.53
C GLU A 363 -4.38 20.89 32.31
N ALA A 364 -5.40 20.01 32.38
CA ALA A 364 -5.85 19.14 31.31
C ALA A 364 -6.35 19.89 30.06
N GLU A 365 -7.16 20.95 30.22
CA GLU A 365 -7.75 21.67 29.07
C GLU A 365 -6.69 22.46 28.31
N PHE A 366 -5.78 23.13 29.03
CA PHE A 366 -4.65 23.82 28.42
C PHE A 366 -3.77 22.84 27.64
N SER A 367 -3.58 21.63 28.18
CA SER A 367 -2.81 20.58 27.51
C SER A 367 -3.43 20.15 26.17
N MET A 368 -4.76 20.07 26.08
CA MET A 368 -5.43 19.64 24.84
C MET A 368 -5.28 20.65 23.69
N CYS A 369 -5.33 21.95 23.98
CA CYS A 369 -5.23 23.01 22.97
C CYS A 369 -3.88 22.98 22.23
N TRP A 370 -2.75 23.01 22.96
CA TRP A 370 -1.43 23.04 22.32
C TRP A 370 -1.10 21.73 21.58
N ARG A 371 -1.56 20.58 22.10
CA ARG A 371 -1.41 19.28 21.43
C ARG A 371 -2.18 19.23 20.10
N THR A 372 -3.36 19.83 20.06
CA THR A 372 -4.16 19.95 18.82
C THR A 372 -3.50 20.88 17.81
N GLN A 373 -2.91 22.01 18.27
CA GLN A 373 -2.10 22.87 17.41
C GLN A 373 -0.86 22.15 16.86
N TYR A 374 -0.20 21.32 17.68
CA TYR A 374 0.90 20.48 17.22
C TYR A 374 0.43 19.51 16.12
N ALA A 375 -0.73 18.86 16.28
CA ALA A 375 -1.30 17.97 15.26
C ALA A 375 -1.57 18.70 13.93
N LEU A 376 -2.14 19.91 13.99
CA LEU A 376 -2.33 20.77 12.81
C LEU A 376 -1.00 21.09 12.12
N ALA A 377 0.00 21.50 12.89
CA ALA A 377 1.32 21.83 12.35
C ALA A 377 2.01 20.60 11.74
N ALA A 378 1.98 19.45 12.42
CA ALA A 378 2.54 18.20 11.93
C ALA A 378 1.87 17.74 10.62
N GLY A 379 0.53 17.81 10.54
CA GLY A 379 -0.21 17.55 9.30
C GLY A 379 0.20 18.49 8.16
N ALA A 380 0.28 19.80 8.43
CA ALA A 380 0.70 20.79 7.42
C ALA A 380 2.14 20.57 6.94
N ILE A 381 3.08 20.30 7.85
CA ILE A 381 4.48 19.96 7.51
C ILE A 381 4.52 18.71 6.65
N GLY A 382 3.77 17.66 7.02
CA GLY A 382 3.67 16.43 6.25
C GLY A 382 3.19 16.65 4.82
N ILE A 383 2.15 17.47 4.62
CA ILE A 383 1.64 17.83 3.30
C ILE A 383 2.71 18.55 2.47
N LEU A 384 3.34 19.59 3.04
CA LEU A 384 4.32 20.42 2.34
C LEU A 384 5.56 19.64 1.94
N VAL A 385 6.19 18.93 2.89
CA VAL A 385 7.42 18.15 2.66
C VAL A 385 7.16 17.03 1.66
N SER A 386 6.07 16.28 1.82
CA SER A 386 5.77 15.16 0.92
C SER A 386 5.40 15.61 -0.49
N SER A 387 4.69 16.74 -0.62
CA SER A 387 4.39 17.34 -1.93
C SER A 387 5.66 17.84 -2.62
N PHE A 388 6.58 18.43 -1.87
CA PHE A 388 7.90 18.82 -2.36
C PHE A 388 8.69 17.61 -2.88
N CYS A 389 8.73 16.49 -2.14
CA CYS A 389 9.41 15.27 -2.59
C CYS A 389 8.75 14.65 -3.83
N CYS A 390 7.42 14.61 -3.90
CA CYS A 390 6.71 14.19 -5.12
C CYS A 390 7.10 15.05 -6.33
N TYR A 391 7.20 16.37 -6.15
CA TYR A 391 7.61 17.29 -7.21
C TYR A 391 9.10 17.12 -7.58
N ALA A 392 9.98 16.95 -6.60
CA ALA A 392 11.40 16.75 -6.80
C ALA A 392 11.67 15.44 -7.56
N LEU A 393 11.03 14.33 -7.17
CA LEU A 393 11.09 13.05 -7.90
C LEU A 393 10.60 13.18 -9.34
N TYR A 394 9.60 14.03 -9.58
CA TYR A 394 9.06 14.25 -10.91
C TYR A 394 9.99 15.07 -11.82
N THR A 395 10.74 16.02 -11.25
CA THR A 395 11.48 17.04 -12.03
C THR A 395 13.00 16.90 -12.01
N MET A 396 13.58 16.40 -10.92
CA MET A 396 15.02 16.35 -10.71
C MET A 396 15.50 14.90 -10.78
N LYS A 397 16.65 14.64 -11.42
CA LYS A 397 17.21 13.27 -11.52
C LYS A 397 18.46 13.04 -10.66
N SER A 398 19.25 14.08 -10.36
CA SER A 398 20.60 13.89 -9.78
C SER A 398 20.74 14.20 -8.28
N TYR A 399 19.81 14.96 -7.68
CA TYR A 399 19.92 15.38 -6.26
C TYR A 399 18.77 14.88 -5.38
N VAL A 400 17.95 13.96 -5.91
CA VAL A 400 16.71 13.54 -5.25
C VAL A 400 17.00 12.76 -3.98
N TYR A 401 18.01 11.88 -3.98
CA TYR A 401 18.32 11.00 -2.84
C TYR A 401 18.59 11.74 -1.54
N LEU A 402 19.42 12.80 -1.59
CA LEU A 402 19.72 13.58 -0.40
C LEU A 402 18.47 14.32 0.11
N ALA A 403 17.68 14.90 -0.81
CA ALA A 403 16.45 15.59 -0.47
C ALA A 403 15.41 14.64 0.14
N GLU A 404 15.27 13.43 -0.40
CA GLU A 404 14.38 12.40 0.13
C GLU A 404 14.84 11.90 1.49
N ALA A 405 16.13 11.61 1.68
CA ALA A 405 16.68 11.15 2.96
C ALA A 405 16.46 12.18 4.07
N LEU A 406 16.75 13.46 3.79
CA LEU A 406 16.52 14.55 4.75
C LEU A 406 15.03 14.72 5.06
N SER A 407 14.19 14.68 4.03
CA SER A 407 12.74 14.83 4.19
C SER A 407 12.12 13.69 4.98
N ALA A 408 12.52 12.45 4.70
CA ALA A 408 12.10 11.27 5.45
C ALA A 408 12.52 11.39 6.92
N SER A 409 13.78 11.78 7.18
CA SER A 409 14.30 11.97 8.54
C SER A 409 13.52 13.03 9.33
N ILE A 410 13.23 14.19 8.72
CA ILE A 410 12.44 15.26 9.33
C ILE A 410 11.04 14.75 9.68
N LEU A 411 10.37 14.06 8.75
CA LEU A 411 9.04 13.53 8.99
C LEU A 411 9.03 12.44 10.06
N THR A 412 10.03 11.56 10.09
CA THR A 412 10.17 10.56 11.16
C THR A 412 10.31 11.22 12.52
N MET A 413 11.09 12.29 12.66
CA MET A 413 11.19 13.04 13.92
C MET A 413 9.86 13.69 14.32
N VAL A 414 9.19 14.38 13.38
CA VAL A 414 7.91 15.05 13.62
C VAL A 414 6.82 14.05 14.03
N PHE A 415 6.68 12.94 13.31
CA PHE A 415 5.66 11.95 13.62
C PHE A 415 6.03 11.05 14.79
N SER A 416 7.31 10.84 15.10
CA SER A 416 7.74 10.20 16.34
C SER A 416 7.38 11.03 17.58
N ALA A 417 7.58 12.35 17.52
CA ALA A 417 7.06 13.23 18.56
C ALA A 417 5.51 13.24 18.56
N GLY A 418 4.89 13.15 17.38
CA GLY A 418 3.45 13.01 17.20
C GLY A 418 2.85 11.80 17.91
N THR A 419 3.47 10.62 17.82
CA THR A 419 2.98 9.40 18.53
C THR A 419 3.05 9.53 20.07
N ARG A 420 3.78 10.50 20.60
CA ARG A 420 3.74 10.82 22.03
C ARG A 420 2.74 11.94 22.33
N ILE A 421 2.76 13.02 21.57
CA ILE A 421 2.03 14.27 21.84
C ILE A 421 0.56 14.15 21.43
N ILE A 422 0.30 13.63 20.24
CA ILE A 422 -1.04 13.55 19.64
C ILE A 422 -1.79 12.37 20.23
N THR A 423 -1.13 11.22 20.36
CA THR A 423 -1.77 9.95 20.74
C THR A 423 -1.54 9.52 22.20
N GLY A 424 -0.81 10.32 22.98
CA GLY A 424 -0.65 10.09 24.42
C GLY A 424 -1.94 10.36 25.19
N MET A 425 -2.02 9.88 26.43
CA MET A 425 -3.17 10.13 27.32
C MET A 425 -3.47 11.63 27.44
N GLY A 426 -4.74 12.01 27.24
CA GLY A 426 -5.20 13.41 27.18
C GLY A 426 -4.80 14.12 25.88
N GLY A 427 -4.38 13.39 24.86
CA GLY A 427 -4.05 13.91 23.53
C GLY A 427 -5.28 13.92 22.61
N PRO A 428 -5.30 14.78 21.58
CA PRO A 428 -6.43 14.89 20.65
C PRO A 428 -6.67 13.61 19.84
N GLY A 429 -5.68 12.72 19.71
CA GLY A 429 -5.83 11.42 19.07
C GLY A 429 -6.62 10.42 19.92
N GLU A 430 -6.76 10.64 21.23
CA GLU A 430 -7.52 9.72 22.09
C GLU A 430 -9.01 9.71 21.74
N SER A 431 -9.59 10.89 21.49
CA SER A 431 -11.01 11.05 21.18
C SER A 431 -11.36 10.78 19.72
N VAL A 432 -10.40 10.94 18.80
CA VAL A 432 -10.62 10.79 17.36
C VAL A 432 -9.67 9.73 16.80
N GLY A 433 -10.20 8.54 16.55
CA GLY A 433 -9.42 7.40 16.07
C GLY A 433 -8.66 7.71 14.77
N ASP A 434 -9.23 8.49 13.85
CA ASP A 434 -8.56 8.88 12.60
C ASP A 434 -7.21 9.55 12.87
N LEU A 435 -7.18 10.48 13.84
CA LEU A 435 -5.98 11.20 14.20
C LEU A 435 -4.96 10.27 14.87
N TYR A 436 -5.42 9.31 15.69
CA TYR A 436 -4.57 8.28 16.28
C TYR A 436 -3.88 7.43 15.23
N TYR A 437 -4.66 6.75 14.37
CA TYR A 437 -4.11 5.79 13.40
C TYR A 437 -3.31 6.48 12.31
N ALA A 438 -3.75 7.65 11.83
CA ALA A 438 -3.02 8.39 10.82
C ALA A 438 -1.65 8.85 11.34
N THR A 439 -1.54 9.26 12.61
CA THR A 439 -0.25 9.64 13.21
C THR A 439 0.73 8.46 13.27
N TRP A 440 0.26 7.29 13.72
CA TRP A 440 1.07 6.06 13.72
C TRP A 440 1.46 5.62 12.31
N LEU A 441 0.52 5.67 11.37
CA LEU A 441 0.78 5.30 9.99
C LEU A 441 1.78 6.26 9.33
N ALA A 442 1.69 7.57 9.58
CA ALA A 442 2.64 8.56 9.11
C ALA A 442 4.05 8.30 9.66
N PHE A 443 4.17 7.95 10.95
CA PHE A 443 5.43 7.56 11.56
C PHE A 443 6.05 6.33 10.86
N MET A 444 5.29 5.23 10.74
CA MET A 444 5.77 4.00 10.09
C MET A 444 6.12 4.22 8.62
N LEU A 445 5.29 4.95 7.88
CA LEU A 445 5.52 5.23 6.47
C LEU A 445 6.77 6.09 6.25
N SER A 446 7.01 7.10 7.10
CA SER A 446 8.23 7.91 7.03
C SER A 446 9.51 7.07 7.23
N MET A 447 9.48 6.09 8.14
CA MET A 447 10.59 5.16 8.34
C MET A 447 10.80 4.25 7.12
N ILE A 448 9.72 3.71 6.53
CA ILE A 448 9.79 2.89 5.32
C ILE A 448 10.42 3.67 4.16
N ILE A 449 10.01 4.93 3.98
CA ILE A 449 10.63 5.82 2.98
C ILE A 449 12.12 5.98 3.27
N GLY A 450 12.50 6.24 4.53
CA GLY A 450 13.91 6.37 4.92
C GLY A 450 14.75 5.12 4.63
N VAL A 451 14.21 3.92 4.91
CA VAL A 451 14.88 2.64 4.61
C VAL A 451 15.04 2.46 3.11
N ASN A 452 14.02 2.75 2.31
CA ASN A 452 14.09 2.61 0.85
C ASN A 452 15.13 3.54 0.24
N VAL A 453 15.21 4.78 0.70
CA VAL A 453 16.24 5.74 0.24
C VAL A 453 17.63 5.25 0.62
N PHE A 454 17.80 4.68 1.82
CA PHE A 454 19.08 4.11 2.25
C PHE A 454 19.49 2.89 1.42
N GLU A 455 18.55 1.99 1.09
CA GLU A 455 18.82 0.86 0.21
C GLU A 455 19.24 1.31 -1.19
N GLU A 456 18.55 2.31 -1.75
CA GLU A 456 18.87 2.83 -3.08
C GLU A 456 20.24 3.51 -3.10
N TRP A 457 20.56 4.31 -2.08
CA TRP A 457 21.88 4.91 -1.90
C TRP A 457 23.00 3.86 -1.77
N ARG A 458 22.72 2.72 -1.11
CA ARG A 458 23.68 1.61 -1.00
C ARG A 458 23.83 0.84 -2.31
N ARG A 459 22.77 0.79 -3.14
CA ARG A 459 22.76 0.06 -4.42
C ARG A 459 23.45 0.82 -5.53
N GLU A 460 23.48 2.15 -5.50
CA GLU A 460 24.33 2.90 -6.41
C GLU A 460 25.77 2.43 -6.17
N PRO A 461 26.35 1.59 -7.06
CA PRO A 461 27.75 1.30 -6.94
C PRO A 461 28.43 2.65 -7.01
N SER A 462 29.53 2.81 -6.28
CA SER A 462 30.45 3.90 -6.55
C SER A 462 30.89 3.69 -8.00
N THR A 463 30.12 4.20 -8.95
CA THR A 463 30.60 4.59 -10.25
C THR A 463 31.64 5.61 -9.87
N VAL A 464 32.84 5.08 -9.63
CA VAL A 464 34.09 5.78 -9.76
C VAL A 464 33.82 6.66 -10.95
N TYR A 465 33.69 7.96 -10.68
CA TYR A 465 33.78 8.97 -11.71
C TYR A 465 35.14 8.69 -12.32
N LEU A 466 35.17 7.78 -13.31
CA LEU A 466 36.30 7.56 -14.17
C LEU A 466 36.45 8.91 -14.81
N ASP A 467 37.40 9.66 -14.27
CA ASP A 467 37.64 11.03 -14.61
C ASP A 467 37.72 11.07 -16.14
N PRO A 468 36.78 11.75 -16.84
CA PRO A 468 36.82 11.83 -18.29
C PRO A 468 38.11 12.52 -18.78
N CYS A 469 38.94 13.04 -17.87
CA CYS A 469 40.26 13.57 -18.14
C CYS A 469 41.38 12.52 -18.16
N ALA A 470 41.15 11.25 -17.75
CA ALA A 470 42.18 10.21 -17.76
C ALA A 470 42.54 9.70 -19.18
N ASP A 471 41.80 10.12 -20.23
CA ASP A 471 42.00 9.66 -21.61
C ASP A 471 42.62 10.72 -22.54
N ARG A 472 43.27 11.76 -22.00
CA ARG A 472 43.88 12.85 -22.80
C ARG A 472 45.41 12.89 -22.85
N GLY A 473 46.09 11.78 -22.55
CA GLY A 473 47.55 11.77 -22.56
C GLY A 473 48.18 10.42 -22.84
N VAL A 474 47.81 9.77 -23.95
CA VAL A 474 48.69 8.74 -24.54
C VAL A 474 49.26 9.33 -25.83
N ASP A 475 50.38 10.02 -25.66
CA ASP A 475 51.33 10.23 -26.75
C ASP A 475 51.93 8.87 -27.14
N ASP A 476 52.12 8.70 -28.44
CA ASP A 476 52.34 7.45 -29.19
C ASP A 476 53.70 6.74 -28.94
N THR A 477 54.29 6.84 -27.75
CA THR A 477 55.64 6.29 -27.50
C THR A 477 55.76 5.52 -26.20
N GLY A 478 55.71 4.19 -26.32
CA GLY A 478 56.57 3.29 -25.55
C GLY A 478 56.01 2.74 -24.24
N VAL A 479 55.65 1.45 -24.29
CA VAL A 479 55.77 0.42 -23.25
C VAL A 479 55.99 0.94 -21.82
N TYR A 480 54.94 0.94 -21.00
CA TYR A 480 55.09 0.81 -19.55
C TYR A 480 53.98 -0.06 -18.94
N GLU A 481 54.40 -0.98 -18.07
CA GLU A 481 53.57 -1.78 -17.17
C GLU A 481 52.69 -0.87 -16.31
N THR A 482 51.38 -1.02 -16.40
CA THR A 482 50.44 -0.32 -15.51
C THR A 482 50.23 -1.13 -14.24
N GLU A 483 50.97 -0.81 -13.18
CA GLU A 483 50.60 -1.20 -11.82
C GLU A 483 49.32 -0.46 -11.42
N MET A 484 48.27 -1.24 -11.11
CA MET A 484 47.00 -0.74 -10.61
C MET A 484 47.17 -0.27 -9.15
N VAL A 485 47.46 1.01 -8.95
CA VAL A 485 47.50 1.62 -7.60
C VAL A 485 46.07 2.00 -7.19
N ILE A 486 45.47 1.15 -6.35
CA ILE A 486 44.20 1.45 -5.66
C ILE A 486 44.51 2.44 -4.53
N THR A 487 44.25 3.72 -4.77
CA THR A 487 44.36 4.75 -3.72
C THR A 487 43.03 4.86 -2.98
N THR A 488 42.90 4.21 -1.83
CA THR A 488 41.76 4.38 -0.91
C THR A 488 41.94 5.68 -0.12
N ALA A 489 41.37 6.78 -0.61
CA ALA A 489 41.27 8.02 0.15
C ALA A 489 40.10 7.94 1.14
N PHE A 490 40.37 7.56 2.39
CA PHE A 490 39.45 7.80 3.51
C PHE A 490 39.59 9.26 3.98
N PRO A 491 38.51 10.03 4.14
CA PRO A 491 38.57 11.30 4.84
C PRO A 491 38.74 11.03 6.33
N GLN A 492 39.92 11.33 6.88
CA GLN A 492 40.13 11.36 8.33
C GLN A 492 39.38 12.55 8.93
N THR A 493 38.29 12.28 9.62
CA THR A 493 37.64 13.23 10.52
C THR A 493 38.52 13.43 11.76
N THR A 494 39.25 14.54 11.80
CA THR A 494 39.94 15.02 12.99
C THR A 494 38.95 15.25 14.13
N THR A 495 38.98 14.38 15.12
CA THR A 495 38.27 14.52 16.40
C THR A 495 39.11 15.37 17.33
N THR A 496 38.72 16.62 17.55
CA THR A 496 39.27 17.46 18.61
C THR A 496 38.66 17.06 19.95
N THR A 497 39.51 16.53 20.82
CA THR A 497 39.22 16.20 22.21
C THR A 497 39.14 17.47 23.07
N HIS A 498 38.03 17.65 23.80
CA HIS A 498 37.94 18.58 24.93
C HIS A 498 37.78 17.80 26.24
N PRO A 499 38.35 18.29 27.35
CA PRO A 499 38.45 17.54 28.60
C PRO A 499 37.18 17.60 29.46
N SER A 500 36.95 16.46 30.10
CA SER A 500 36.16 16.14 31.29
C SER A 500 35.69 17.29 32.21
N SER A 501 34.42 17.21 32.61
CA SER A 501 33.94 17.68 33.94
C SER A 501 32.93 16.68 34.52
N PRO A 502 32.76 16.64 35.86
CA PRO A 502 32.50 15.40 36.58
C PRO A 502 31.02 15.06 36.76
N PHE A 503 30.79 13.76 36.77
CA PHE A 503 29.58 13.05 37.16
C PHE A 503 29.28 13.32 38.65
N VAL A 504 28.13 13.92 38.95
CA VAL A 504 27.58 14.00 40.32
C VAL A 504 26.60 12.84 40.47
N ALA A 505 26.95 11.92 41.36
CA ALA A 505 26.06 10.89 41.87
C ALA A 505 24.99 11.52 42.75
N MET A 506 23.73 11.15 42.53
CA MET A 506 22.66 11.30 43.51
C MET A 506 22.16 9.89 43.83
N ASP A 507 22.59 9.41 44.99
CA ASP A 507 22.01 8.26 45.68
C ASP A 507 20.88 8.74 46.60
N ASP A 508 19.85 7.89 46.67
CA ASP A 508 18.97 7.54 47.78
C ASP A 508 18.23 8.61 48.61
N GLU A 509 16.90 8.50 48.59
CA GLU A 509 15.98 8.21 49.71
C GLU A 509 14.56 8.53 49.20
N GLY A 510 13.46 7.83 49.47
CA GLY A 510 13.14 6.80 50.44
C GLY A 510 11.60 6.77 50.56
N SER A 511 11.05 5.56 50.56
CA SER A 511 9.89 5.12 51.34
C SER A 511 8.48 5.77 51.17
N THR A 512 7.57 4.89 50.73
CA THR A 512 6.25 4.57 51.34
C THR A 512 5.20 5.66 51.57
N SER A 513 4.01 5.45 50.99
CA SER A 513 2.79 5.25 51.80
C SER A 513 1.61 4.77 50.96
N SER A 514 1.13 3.59 51.33
CA SER A 514 -0.17 3.00 51.05
C SER A 514 -1.28 3.62 51.91
N SER A 515 -2.41 3.98 51.30
CA SER A 515 -3.75 4.15 51.93
C SER A 515 -4.79 4.13 50.79
N LEU A 516 -5.71 3.18 50.61
CA LEU A 516 -6.79 2.68 51.48
C LEU A 516 -7.87 3.73 51.76
N LEU A 517 -8.94 3.69 50.95
CA LEU A 517 -10.30 4.26 51.11
C LEU A 517 -11.07 3.77 49.85
N GLN A 518 -11.96 2.78 49.84
CA GLN A 518 -13.15 2.44 50.63
C GLN A 518 -14.23 3.53 50.66
N ASP A 519 -15.35 3.18 50.02
CA ASP A 519 -16.73 3.67 50.15
C ASP A 519 -17.05 5.14 49.82
N GLN A 520 -17.89 5.34 48.80
CA GLN A 520 -19.20 5.97 49.03
C GLN A 520 -20.25 5.66 47.96
N LYS A 521 -21.25 4.87 48.38
CA LYS A 521 -22.64 4.91 47.89
C LYS A 521 -23.32 6.22 48.35
N SER A 522 -23.95 6.95 47.43
CA SER A 522 -25.20 7.70 47.68
C SER A 522 -25.86 8.05 46.34
N LYS A 523 -27.02 7.47 45.99
CA LYS A 523 -28.36 8.04 46.27
C LYS A 523 -28.47 9.54 45.97
N HIS A 524 -29.16 9.90 44.89
CA HIS A 524 -30.11 11.02 44.77
C HIS A 524 -30.88 10.86 43.44
N SER A 525 -32.12 10.35 43.45
CA SER A 525 -33.38 11.10 43.57
C SER A 525 -33.64 12.10 42.42
N MET A 526 -34.58 11.74 41.53
CA MET A 526 -35.38 12.67 40.72
C MET A 526 -36.00 13.77 41.62
N PRO A 527 -36.33 14.95 41.06
CA PRO A 527 -37.74 15.15 40.65
C PRO A 527 -37.98 16.04 39.42
N LEU A 528 -39.09 15.73 38.75
CA LEU A 528 -40.13 16.60 38.17
C LEU A 528 -39.81 17.69 37.13
N THR A 529 -40.39 17.47 35.93
CA THR A 529 -41.31 18.34 35.18
C THR A 529 -41.02 19.85 35.10
N GLY A 530 -40.62 20.29 33.90
CA GLY A 530 -40.72 21.68 33.45
C GLY A 530 -41.35 21.74 32.06
N VAL A 531 -42.65 22.03 32.03
CA VAL A 531 -43.43 22.39 30.84
C VAL A 531 -42.90 23.71 30.29
N LEU A 532 -42.40 23.76 29.04
CA LEU A 532 -42.25 25.02 28.31
C LEU A 532 -42.79 24.92 26.89
N LYS A 533 -43.75 25.81 26.65
CA LYS A 533 -44.57 26.01 25.47
C LYS A 533 -43.75 26.31 24.21
N LYS A 534 -44.23 25.71 23.11
CA LYS A 534 -44.23 26.21 21.73
C LYS A 534 -44.12 27.74 21.62
N ALA A 535 -43.10 28.21 20.91
CA ALA A 535 -43.15 29.46 20.16
C ALA A 535 -42.90 29.13 18.67
N SER A 536 -44.00 29.11 17.92
CA SER A 536 -44.03 29.10 16.46
C SER A 536 -43.63 30.49 15.97
N LEU A 537 -42.61 30.58 15.11
CA LEU A 537 -42.29 31.79 14.37
C LEU A 537 -42.40 31.49 12.88
N SER A 538 -43.57 31.87 12.35
CA SER A 538 -43.90 31.99 10.95
C SER A 538 -42.97 33.00 10.27
N ARG A 539 -42.34 32.60 9.15
CA ARG A 539 -41.68 33.52 8.21
C ARG A 539 -42.42 33.47 6.87
N HIS A 540 -43.13 34.54 6.59
CA HIS A 540 -43.69 34.87 5.29
C HIS A 540 -43.06 36.17 4.79
N GLY A 541 -42.73 36.19 3.51
CA GLY A 541 -42.38 37.39 2.73
C GLY A 541 -40.90 37.43 2.33
N LYS A 542 -40.55 37.78 1.10
CA LYS A 542 -41.32 38.13 -0.10
C LYS A 542 -40.35 38.07 -1.28
N VAL A 543 -40.89 37.73 -2.43
CA VAL A 543 -40.27 37.77 -3.76
C VAL A 543 -39.95 39.22 -4.15
N VAL A 544 -38.80 39.41 -4.81
CA VAL A 544 -38.62 40.33 -5.95
C VAL A 544 -38.07 39.50 -7.09
#